data_AF-A0A8S0Y6Y8-F1
#
_entry.id   AF-A0A8S0Y6Y8-F1
#
_cell.length_a   1.000
_cell.length_b   1.000
_cell.length_c   1.000
_cell.angle_alpha   90.00
_cell.angle_beta   90.00
_cell.angle_gamma   90.00
#
_symmetry.space_group_name_H-M   'P 1'
#
loop_
_entity.id
_entity.type
_entity.pdbx_description
1 polymer ?
#
loop_
_entity_poly.entity_id
_entity_poly.type
_entity_poly.pdbx_seq_one_letter_code
_entity_poly.pdbx_strand_id
1 'polypeptide(L)'
;MSAGAAGVKAPEWMKRLDGLQTNHLHQLVVDETLKTGNDNIFAMGCCAACMWLGRHGNVLPRAQAAHQQASALYTSNIRRLKGEAPVSYVYYDDGSLVSRDKYTTDGNLMGYQMGSVSIGGFIARVVYLSLYKMHQIAIHGLRTIMLTLSNLFRHSAYKKIKLH
;
A
#
# COMPACT_ATOMS: atom_id res chain seq x y z
N MET A 1 7.31 -28.20 -5.10
CA MET A 1 7.12 -27.31 -3.94
C MET A 1 5.78 -26.61 -4.11
N SER A 2 4.76 -27.03 -3.38
CA SER A 2 3.41 -26.46 -3.49
C SER A 2 3.34 -25.22 -2.60
N ALA A 3 3.50 -24.04 -3.18
CA ALA A 3 3.29 -22.78 -2.48
C ALA A 3 1.78 -22.58 -2.27
N GLY A 4 1.31 -22.74 -1.04
CA GLY A 4 -0.08 -22.46 -0.68
C GLY A 4 -0.35 -20.96 -0.72
N ALA A 5 -0.84 -20.44 -1.84
CA ALA A 5 -1.36 -19.08 -1.98
C ALA A 5 -2.87 -19.00 -1.67
N ALA A 6 -3.34 -19.77 -0.68
CA ALA A 6 -4.75 -19.89 -0.33
C ALA A 6 -5.07 -19.02 0.89
N GLY A 7 -5.39 -17.74 0.65
CA GLY A 7 -6.08 -16.86 1.61
C GLY A 7 -5.23 -16.38 2.79
N VAL A 8 -5.17 -15.06 2.98
CA VAL A 8 -4.56 -14.46 4.17
C VAL A 8 -5.58 -14.53 5.32
N LYS A 9 -5.48 -15.55 6.18
CA LYS A 9 -6.26 -15.67 7.43
C LYS A 9 -5.52 -14.93 8.55
N ALA A 10 -6.23 -14.15 9.36
CA ALA A 10 -5.63 -13.54 10.54
C ALA A 10 -5.37 -14.61 11.62
N PRO A 11 -4.41 -14.37 12.56
CA PRO A 11 -4.09 -15.33 13.61
C PRO A 11 -5.32 -15.75 14.43
N GLU A 12 -5.45 -17.03 14.77
CA GLU A 12 -6.61 -17.58 15.53
C GLU A 12 -6.83 -16.86 16.88
N TRP A 13 -5.77 -16.35 17.52
CA TRP A 13 -5.90 -15.63 18.79
C TRP A 13 -6.70 -14.33 18.67
N MET A 14 -6.84 -13.77 17.47
CA MET A 14 -7.60 -12.54 17.22
C MET A 14 -9.10 -12.72 17.54
N LYS A 15 -9.64 -13.94 17.40
CA LYS A 15 -11.00 -14.29 17.82
C LYS A 15 -11.23 -14.21 19.33
N ARG A 16 -10.14 -14.24 20.11
CA ARG A 16 -10.17 -14.27 21.57
C ARG A 16 -9.92 -12.89 22.18
N LEU A 17 -9.92 -11.84 21.36
CA LEU A 17 -9.90 -10.47 21.85
C LEU A 17 -11.31 -10.16 22.35
N ASP A 18 -11.53 -10.38 23.65
CA ASP A 18 -12.83 -10.24 24.30
C ASP A 18 -13.56 -8.95 23.88
N GLY A 19 -14.79 -9.10 23.41
CA GLY A 19 -15.65 -8.00 22.98
C GLY A 19 -15.40 -7.46 21.56
N LEU A 20 -14.39 -7.94 20.83
CA LEU A 20 -14.15 -7.54 19.45
C LEU A 20 -14.70 -8.54 18.44
N GLN A 21 -15.58 -8.06 17.57
CA GLN A 21 -16.16 -8.87 16.50
C GLN A 21 -15.11 -9.24 15.47
N THR A 22 -15.07 -10.52 15.08
CA THR A 22 -14.22 -11.02 13.99
C THR A 22 -15.05 -11.75 12.93
N ASN A 23 -14.54 -11.78 11.69
CA ASN A 23 -15.15 -12.57 10.60
C ASN A 23 -14.63 -14.03 10.60
N HIS A 24 -15.08 -14.83 9.61
CA HIS A 24 -14.64 -16.23 9.46
C HIS A 24 -13.14 -16.39 9.15
N LEU A 25 -12.47 -15.33 8.69
CA LEU A 25 -11.02 -15.25 8.49
C LEU A 25 -10.27 -14.68 9.70
N HIS A 26 -10.97 -14.47 10.83
CA HIS A 26 -10.51 -13.88 12.10
C HIS A 26 -10.09 -12.43 12.03
N GLN A 27 -10.49 -11.72 10.99
CA GLN A 27 -10.20 -10.30 10.86
C GLN A 27 -11.19 -9.51 11.72
N LEU A 28 -10.71 -8.49 12.42
CA LEU A 28 -11.52 -7.57 13.20
C LEU A 28 -12.47 -6.81 12.28
N VAL A 29 -13.77 -6.88 12.54
CA VAL A 29 -14.78 -6.11 11.80
C VAL A 29 -14.61 -4.64 12.16
N VAL A 30 -14.48 -3.80 11.14
CA VAL A 30 -14.34 -2.35 11.30
C VAL A 30 -15.37 -1.60 10.48
N ASP A 31 -15.74 -0.42 10.96
CA ASP A 31 -16.57 0.53 10.23
C ASP A 31 -15.77 1.28 9.13
N GLU A 32 -16.43 2.21 8.46
CA GLU A 32 -15.83 3.07 7.43
C GLU A 32 -14.71 3.98 7.95
N THR A 33 -14.60 4.17 9.27
CA THR A 33 -13.51 4.93 9.90
C THR A 33 -12.38 4.03 10.43
N LEU A 34 -12.43 2.74 10.08
CA LEU A 34 -11.47 1.69 10.49
C LEU A 34 -11.51 1.40 12.01
N LYS A 35 -12.60 1.78 12.65
CA LYS A 35 -12.85 1.58 14.08
C LYS A 35 -13.61 0.28 14.30
N THR A 36 -13.25 -0.45 15.36
CA THR A 36 -13.97 -1.67 15.76
C THR A 36 -15.23 -1.31 16.57
N GLY A 37 -15.92 -2.31 17.12
CA GLY A 37 -17.02 -2.08 18.08
C GLY A 37 -16.60 -1.35 19.37
N ASN A 38 -15.29 -1.23 19.64
CA ASN A 38 -14.75 -0.38 20.70
C ASN A 38 -14.19 0.92 20.11
N ASP A 39 -14.65 2.06 20.65
CA ASP A 39 -14.27 3.37 20.15
C ASP A 39 -12.77 3.67 20.21
N ASN A 40 -12.01 2.96 21.05
CA ASN A 40 -10.58 3.17 21.26
C ASN A 40 -9.72 2.17 20.47
N ILE A 41 -10.32 1.23 19.75
CA ILE A 41 -9.60 0.16 19.05
C ILE A 41 -9.87 0.27 17.55
N PHE A 42 -8.77 0.40 16.81
CA PHE A 42 -8.75 0.50 15.35
C PHE A 42 -7.99 -0.69 14.76
N ALA A 43 -8.33 -1.07 13.53
CA ALA A 43 -7.62 -2.13 12.81
C ALA A 43 -7.43 -1.75 11.34
N MET A 44 -6.32 -2.19 10.74
CA MET A 44 -5.98 -1.95 9.34
C MET A 44 -5.20 -3.12 8.73
N GLY A 45 -5.14 -3.19 7.41
CA GLY A 45 -4.41 -4.23 6.69
C GLY A 45 -5.04 -5.61 6.85
N CYS A 46 -4.19 -6.64 6.90
CA CYS A 46 -4.66 -8.03 6.88
C CYS A 46 -5.47 -8.46 8.12
N CYS A 47 -5.37 -7.72 9.24
CA CYS A 47 -6.15 -7.99 10.44
C CYS A 47 -7.53 -7.32 10.46
N ALA A 48 -7.86 -6.48 9.46
CA ALA A 48 -9.11 -5.75 9.42
C ALA A 48 -10.04 -6.27 8.31
N ALA A 49 -11.29 -6.51 8.68
CA ALA A 49 -12.41 -6.73 7.78
C ALA A 49 -13.07 -5.38 7.49
N CYS A 50 -12.49 -4.64 6.55
CA CYS A 50 -12.99 -3.35 6.09
C CYS A 50 -13.87 -3.53 4.84
N MET A 51 -15.14 -3.11 4.93
CA MET A 51 -16.09 -3.23 3.81
C MET A 51 -15.68 -2.33 2.65
N TRP A 52 -15.75 -2.84 1.42
CA TRP A 52 -15.53 -2.02 0.23
C TRP A 52 -16.83 -1.30 -0.12
N LEU A 53 -16.92 -0.02 0.24
CA LEU A 53 -18.08 0.82 -0.09
C LEU A 53 -18.42 0.75 -1.59
N GLY A 54 -19.66 0.43 -1.91
CA GLY A 54 -20.15 0.29 -3.29
C GLY A 54 -19.81 -1.04 -3.98
N ARG A 55 -19.17 -1.99 -3.29
CA ARG A 55 -18.93 -3.36 -3.80
C ARG A 55 -19.34 -4.41 -2.78
N HIS A 56 -19.61 -5.63 -3.24
CA HIS A 56 -19.83 -6.76 -2.33
C HIS A 56 -18.49 -7.25 -1.77
N GLY A 57 -18.38 -7.27 -0.44
CA GLY A 57 -17.26 -7.85 0.30
C GLY A 57 -16.27 -6.83 0.86
N ASN A 58 -15.18 -7.35 1.43
CA ASN A 58 -14.13 -6.56 2.05
C ASN A 58 -13.05 -6.14 1.06
N VAL A 59 -12.36 -5.05 1.38
CA VAL A 59 -11.15 -4.63 0.66
C VAL A 59 -10.12 -5.76 0.70
N LEU A 60 -9.55 -6.07 -0.47
CA LEU A 60 -8.58 -7.16 -0.60
C LEU A 60 -7.31 -6.87 0.21
N PRO A 61 -6.65 -7.90 0.77
CA PRO A 61 -5.44 -7.75 1.57
C PRO A 61 -4.23 -7.41 0.68
N ARG A 62 -4.17 -6.17 0.20
CA ARG A 62 -3.09 -5.61 -0.62
C ARG A 62 -2.28 -4.62 0.20
N ALA A 63 -0.98 -4.52 -0.07
CA ALA A 63 -0.11 -3.51 0.55
C ALA A 63 -0.64 -2.08 0.33
N GLN A 64 -1.21 -1.82 -0.85
CA GLN A 64 -1.82 -0.54 -1.18
C GLN A 64 -3.02 -0.21 -0.28
N ALA A 65 -3.92 -1.18 -0.05
CA ALA A 65 -5.04 -1.01 0.86
C ALA A 65 -4.57 -0.69 2.28
N ALA A 66 -3.60 -1.47 2.80
CA ALA A 66 -3.01 -1.21 4.11
C ALA A 66 -2.37 0.18 4.22
N HIS A 67 -1.70 0.66 3.16
CA HIS A 67 -1.12 1.99 3.12
C HIS A 67 -2.17 3.11 3.14
N GLN A 68 -3.24 2.98 2.34
CA GLN A 68 -4.33 3.96 2.34
C GLN A 68 -5.08 3.96 3.69
N GLN A 69 -5.31 2.79 4.28
CA GLN A 69 -5.93 2.65 5.61
C GLN A 69 -5.07 3.29 6.70
N ALA A 70 -3.76 3.08 6.68
CA ALA A 70 -2.83 3.72 7.61
C ALA A 70 -2.86 5.25 7.50
N SER A 71 -2.97 5.77 6.28
CA SER A 71 -3.04 7.22 6.03
C SER A 71 -4.35 7.83 6.55
N ALA A 72 -5.47 7.12 6.39
CA ALA A 72 -6.76 7.50 6.94
C ALA A 72 -6.76 7.47 8.48
N LEU A 73 -6.19 6.42 9.10
CA LEU A 73 -6.05 6.32 10.56
C LEU A 73 -5.14 7.39 11.14
N TYR A 74 -4.02 7.69 10.49
CA TYR A 74 -3.13 8.77 10.90
C TYR A 74 -3.89 10.10 11.00
N THR A 75 -4.63 10.45 9.95
CA THR A 75 -5.41 11.70 9.92
C THR A 75 -6.52 11.67 10.97
N SER A 76 -7.23 10.55 11.11
CA SER A 76 -8.29 10.37 12.10
C SER A 76 -7.80 10.50 13.54
N ASN A 77 -6.62 9.97 13.85
CA ASN A 77 -6.01 10.08 15.18
C ASN A 77 -5.64 11.53 15.51
N ILE A 78 -5.07 12.27 14.55
CA ILE A 78 -4.77 13.70 14.74
C ILE A 78 -6.06 14.50 14.98
N ARG A 79 -7.13 14.22 14.21
CA ARG A 79 -8.45 14.86 14.41
C ARG A 79 -9.04 14.54 15.78
N ARG A 80 -8.98 13.29 16.19
CA ARG A 80 -9.46 12.83 17.50
C ARG A 80 -8.77 13.55 18.65
N LEU A 81 -7.44 13.76 18.57
CA LEU A 81 -6.69 14.51 19.57
C LEU A 81 -7.14 15.98 19.68
N LYS A 82 -7.75 16.53 18.62
CA LYS A 82 -8.34 17.87 18.58
C LYS A 82 -9.84 17.89 18.92
N GLY A 83 -10.45 16.74 19.22
CA GLY A 83 -11.89 16.60 19.42
C GLY A 83 -12.71 16.66 18.13
N GLU A 84 -12.07 16.49 16.96
CA GLU A 84 -12.72 16.48 15.66
C GLU A 84 -13.15 15.06 15.25
N ALA A 85 -14.10 14.98 14.31
CA ALA A 85 -14.59 13.72 13.78
C ALA A 85 -13.53 12.96 12.96
N PRO A 86 -13.50 11.60 13.04
CA PRO A 86 -12.59 10.78 12.25
C PRO A 86 -12.88 10.88 10.74
N VAL A 87 -11.91 10.45 9.93
CA VAL A 87 -12.00 10.44 8.47
C VAL A 87 -12.59 9.11 8.00
N SER A 88 -13.58 9.17 7.11
CA SER A 88 -14.11 7.98 6.43
C SER A 88 -13.12 7.51 5.36
N TYR A 89 -12.79 6.23 5.39
CA TYR A 89 -11.90 5.56 4.47
C TYR A 89 -12.67 5.04 3.26
N VAL A 90 -12.21 5.45 2.07
CA VAL A 90 -12.69 4.94 0.78
C VAL A 90 -11.51 4.33 0.07
N TYR A 91 -11.63 3.06 -0.34
CA TYR A 91 -10.57 2.37 -1.08
C TYR A 91 -10.57 2.81 -2.54
N TYR A 92 -9.41 3.23 -3.02
CA TYR A 92 -9.14 3.51 -4.42
C TYR A 92 -8.14 2.49 -4.95
N ASP A 93 -8.45 1.76 -6.02
CA ASP A 93 -7.51 0.80 -6.62
C ASP A 93 -6.56 1.54 -7.57
N ASP A 94 -5.27 1.64 -7.24
CA ASP A 94 -4.28 2.39 -8.02
C ASP A 94 -3.72 1.51 -9.16
N GLY A 95 -4.16 0.25 -9.23
CA GLY A 95 -3.60 -0.76 -10.11
C GLY A 95 -2.50 -1.58 -9.44
N SER A 96 -2.15 -2.73 -10.03
CA SER A 96 -1.08 -3.60 -9.53
C SER A 96 -0.12 -4.00 -10.65
N LEU A 97 1.19 -3.87 -10.41
CA LEU A 97 2.25 -4.38 -11.27
C LEU A 97 2.64 -5.79 -10.78
N VAL A 98 2.38 -6.81 -11.58
CA VAL A 98 2.83 -8.18 -11.27
C VAL A 98 3.95 -8.54 -12.24
N SER A 99 5.16 -8.71 -11.73
CA SER A 99 6.30 -9.16 -12.56
C SER A 99 6.16 -10.66 -12.83
N ARG A 100 5.84 -11.04 -14.07
CA ARG A 100 6.21 -12.37 -14.60
C ARG A 100 7.63 -12.28 -15.15
N ASP A 101 8.31 -13.42 -15.21
CA ASP A 101 9.76 -13.53 -15.43
C ASP A 101 10.29 -12.76 -16.65
N LYS A 102 11.58 -12.37 -16.54
CA LYS A 102 12.47 -11.70 -17.52
C LYS A 102 11.78 -11.11 -18.79
N TYR A 103 11.64 -9.78 -18.79
CA TYR A 103 11.40 -8.86 -19.94
C TYR A 103 10.00 -8.29 -20.18
N THR A 104 8.97 -8.59 -19.39
CA THR A 104 7.68 -7.91 -19.55
C THR A 104 6.94 -7.73 -18.22
N THR A 105 6.89 -6.49 -17.74
CA THR A 105 5.99 -6.08 -16.64
C THR A 105 4.66 -5.68 -17.26
N ASP A 106 3.66 -6.54 -17.17
CA ASP A 106 2.27 -6.17 -17.46
C ASP A 106 1.64 -5.63 -16.17
N GLY A 107 1.25 -4.36 -16.17
CA GLY A 107 0.49 -3.75 -15.09
C GLY A 107 -0.54 -2.78 -15.62
N ASN A 108 -1.73 -2.84 -15.05
CA ASN A 108 -2.82 -1.93 -15.37
C ASN A 108 -2.82 -0.83 -14.31
N LEU A 109 -2.47 0.41 -14.67
CA LEU A 109 -2.60 1.60 -13.82
C LEU A 109 -3.98 2.19 -14.08
N MET A 110 -4.84 2.27 -13.07
CA MET A 110 -6.21 2.77 -13.23
C MET A 110 -6.35 4.07 -12.43
N GLY A 111 -6.09 5.19 -13.08
CA GLY A 111 -6.19 6.54 -12.51
C GLY A 111 -7.44 7.27 -13.03
N TYR A 112 -8.09 8.02 -12.13
CA TYR A 112 -9.39 8.71 -12.25
C TYR A 112 -9.69 9.51 -13.54
N GLN A 113 -8.72 9.80 -14.41
CA GLN A 113 -8.91 10.60 -15.64
C GLN A 113 -8.08 10.17 -16.86
N MET A 114 -7.32 9.08 -16.79
CA MET A 114 -6.59 8.56 -17.95
C MET A 114 -6.79 7.05 -18.03
N GLY A 115 -7.35 6.57 -19.15
CA GLY A 115 -7.66 5.17 -19.41
C GLY A 115 -6.45 4.23 -19.25
N SER A 116 -6.71 2.92 -19.36
CA SER A 116 -5.71 1.87 -19.18
C SER A 116 -4.45 2.11 -20.02
N VAL A 117 -3.36 2.53 -19.40
CA VAL A 117 -2.06 2.63 -20.05
C VAL A 117 -1.32 1.33 -19.79
N SER A 118 -1.01 0.58 -20.84
CA SER A 118 -0.06 -0.55 -20.76
C SER A 118 1.33 0.01 -20.46
N ILE A 119 1.78 -0.11 -19.22
CA ILE A 119 3.07 0.45 -18.78
C ILE A 119 4.16 -0.57 -19.09
N GLY A 120 4.58 -0.62 -20.35
CA GLY A 120 5.80 -1.30 -20.80
C GLY A 120 6.95 -0.30 -20.99
N GLY A 121 8.18 -0.68 -20.61
CA GLY A 121 9.40 0.07 -20.94
C GLY A 121 9.87 1.11 -19.91
N PHE A 122 10.17 2.33 -20.36
CA PHE A 122 10.81 3.39 -19.53
C PHE A 122 9.96 3.81 -18.32
N ILE A 123 8.64 3.89 -18.49
CA ILE A 123 7.72 4.27 -17.41
C ILE A 123 7.67 3.16 -16.33
N ALA A 124 7.66 1.89 -16.73
CA ALA A 124 7.74 0.77 -15.78
C ALA A 124 9.04 0.85 -14.95
N ARG A 125 10.16 1.19 -15.61
CA ARG A 125 11.45 1.37 -14.95
C ARG A 125 11.44 2.54 -13.97
N VAL A 126 10.81 3.66 -14.32
CA VAL A 126 10.67 4.83 -13.44
C VAL A 126 9.78 4.51 -12.24
N VAL A 127 8.64 3.86 -12.44
CA VAL A 127 7.73 3.44 -11.35
C VAL A 127 8.41 2.43 -10.43
N TYR A 128 9.11 1.43 -10.99
CA TYR A 128 9.89 0.46 -10.22
C TYR A 128 10.99 1.12 -9.37
N LEU A 129 11.78 2.03 -9.99
CA LEU A 129 12.80 2.79 -9.27
C LEU A 129 12.21 3.71 -8.21
N SER A 130 11.03 4.29 -8.46
CA SER A 130 10.31 5.15 -7.51
C SER A 130 9.83 4.35 -6.30
N LEU A 131 9.19 3.19 -6.52
CA LEU A 131 8.75 2.28 -5.46
C LEU A 131 9.93 1.82 -4.59
N TYR A 132 11.07 1.48 -5.20
CA TYR A 132 12.29 1.11 -4.49
C TYR A 132 12.85 2.26 -3.64
N LYS A 133 12.81 3.50 -4.15
CA LYS A 133 13.34 4.68 -3.46
C LYS A 133 12.42 5.24 -2.39
N MET A 134 11.10 5.07 -2.50
CA MET A 134 10.17 5.50 -1.45
C MET A 134 10.48 4.81 -0.12
N HIS A 135 10.91 3.54 -0.15
CA HIS A 135 11.32 2.84 1.06
C HIS A 135 12.59 3.43 1.69
N GLN A 136 13.58 3.82 0.87
CA GLN A 136 14.79 4.49 1.34
C GLN A 136 14.52 5.90 1.87
N ILE A 137 13.59 6.65 1.26
CA ILE A 137 13.18 7.99 1.72
C ILE A 137 12.46 7.90 3.07
N ALA A 138 11.62 6.89 3.29
CA ALA A 138 10.94 6.67 4.57
C ALA A 138 11.91 6.40 5.73
N ILE A 139 13.08 5.81 5.44
CA ILE A 139 14.09 5.46 6.46
C ILE A 139 15.17 6.55 6.62
N HIS A 140 15.57 7.24 5.53
CA HIS A 140 16.72 8.17 5.54
C HIS A 140 16.38 9.63 5.20
N GLY A 141 15.12 9.96 4.92
CA GLY A 141 14.66 11.32 4.62
C GLY A 141 15.36 11.95 3.40
N LEU A 142 15.56 13.28 3.44
CA LEU A 142 16.19 14.10 2.38
C LEU A 142 17.60 13.62 1.95
N ARG A 143 18.30 12.83 2.79
CA ARG A 143 19.62 12.27 2.43
C ARG A 143 19.53 11.32 1.23
N THR A 144 18.40 10.67 1.02
CA THR A 144 18.14 9.79 -0.14
C THR A 144 18.09 10.57 -1.46
N ILE A 145 17.60 11.81 -1.42
CA ILE A 145 17.59 12.72 -2.58
C ILE A 145 19.03 13.14 -2.91
N MET A 146 19.83 13.48 -1.89
CA MET A 146 21.26 13.81 -2.07
C MET A 146 22.06 12.64 -2.65
N LEU A 147 21.87 11.42 -2.14
CA LEU A 147 22.54 10.22 -2.67
C LEU A 147 22.08 9.88 -4.09
N THR A 148 20.81 10.11 -4.39
CA THR A 148 20.26 9.94 -5.74
C THR A 148 20.88 10.94 -6.71
N LEU A 149 20.91 12.23 -6.38
CA LEU A 149 21.56 13.26 -7.18
C LEU A 149 23.05 12.93 -7.36
N SER A 150 23.73 12.56 -6.27
CA SER A 150 25.17 12.25 -6.28
C SER A 150 25.49 11.09 -7.23
N ASN A 151 24.68 10.03 -7.24
CA ASN A 151 24.84 8.91 -8.18
C ASN A 151 24.50 9.30 -9.63
N LEU A 152 23.52 10.18 -9.85
CA LEU A 152 23.15 10.67 -11.19
C LEU A 152 24.26 11.56 -11.77
N PHE A 153 24.84 12.44 -10.95
CA PHE A 153 26.01 13.24 -11.32
C PHE A 153 27.25 12.37 -11.55
N ARG A 154 27.48 11.34 -10.72
CA ARG A 154 28.61 10.44 -10.88
C ARG A 154 28.53 9.61 -12.17
N HIS A 155 27.32 9.23 -12.61
CA HIS A 155 27.12 8.54 -13.89
C HIS A 155 27.26 9.48 -15.12
N SER A 156 26.88 10.75 -14.98
CA SER A 156 27.10 11.79 -16.00
C SER A 156 28.58 12.16 -16.15
N ALA A 157 29.31 12.24 -15.03
CA ALA A 157 30.73 12.58 -15.00
C ALA A 157 31.66 11.47 -15.53
N TYR A 158 31.22 10.21 -15.51
CA TYR A 158 31.95 9.06 -16.07
C TYR A 158 31.30 8.55 -17.37
N LYS A 159 31.01 9.46 -18.30
CA LYS A 159 30.88 9.07 -19.71
C LYS A 159 32.28 8.64 -20.19
N LYS A 160 32.54 7.33 -20.24
CA LYS A 160 33.76 6.73 -20.79
C LYS A 160 34.20 7.49 -22.03
N ILE A 161 35.38 8.11 -21.95
CA ILE A 161 36.14 8.50 -23.13
C ILE A 161 36.36 7.21 -23.92
N LYS A 162 35.72 7.10 -25.08
CA LYS A 162 36.09 6.10 -26.08
C LYS A 162 37.43 6.55 -26.64
N LEU A 163 38.52 5.86 -26.32
CA LEU A 163 39.71 5.87 -27.16
C LEU A 163 39.41 4.96 -28.37
N HIS A 164 39.64 5.50 -29.57
CA HIS A 164 39.86 4.73 -30.78
C HIS A 164 41.22 4.03 -30.70
#